data_AF-A0A928BJI7-F1
#
_entry.id   AF-A0A928BJI7-F1
#
_cell.length_a   1.000
_cell.length_b   1.000
_cell.length_c   1.000
_cell.angle_alpha   90.00
_cell.angle_beta   90.00
_cell.angle_gamma   90.00
#
_symmetry.space_group_name_H-M   'P 1'
#
loop_
_entity.id
_entity.type
_entity.pdbx_description
1 polymer ?
#
loop_
_entity_poly.entity_id
_entity_poly.type
_entity_poly.pdbx_seq_one_letter_code
_entity_poly.pdbx_strand_id
1 'polypeptide(L)'
;MKTNRLFIMALAVAAAVSCAKETDVPSAPSMTASAFTAEKENFEVASKAVLDGRKSKWEAGDEIAVHANGAAAVKFSTAVDGEVVEFTSETAVTGSSFLLAYPYSAAKEVQDGKLLLTVPAEQVAVTGSFDPAAAISAAASADLAQPVKFKNALALLKINVPADLDKKVIKITVEAKGGESLAGDILFDVATKANTLSANGKAAVSLLAAPPMAAGDYYLAVRPCDVPSGVKVTVLLGDKSYYTRESGACEFDVNTIYNMGVIGSTGWSVTTYQYAVSTVLGDVTTTSSDAIVPGTGAAAHLRSGQDIQMAPDGNFWITTRFASANHGIWKMTPDYTLSKIAVVADDADLTDTHPWGAAFDNNGNYYFAAKGKGKVMTCSADGTVELVSVKKGDAEYNVANLMRLDFDDSNNMYAQYRTRFIKVKNGVIENEWVLSGDTYDWFCFNEDKTKAILFGYTGIFEIDLTNTSSTLVRVAGKSTKHTNAATYTDGKIGYPQTATCQICNGAICLSDGTVVFGDAAAKSMRILIPDVYGNYTNGTVVTVLGDPWSSSAGSSAQADNASNGVGKNGRLSSPAGLALDANGDILFVDGLKNGMVRKMTVSTVTEQCGLSGDHQDYGGTDSMTTIF
;
A
#
# COMPACT_ATOMS: atom_id res chain seq x y z
N MET A 1 -41.64 -15.18 -71.17
CA MET A 1 -43.08 -15.19 -70.80
C MET A 1 -43.33 -13.92 -69.98
N LYS A 2 -43.98 -12.90 -70.56
CA LYS A 2 -45.32 -12.39 -70.17
C LYS A 2 -45.46 -12.25 -68.63
N THR A 3 -45.72 -11.08 -68.04
CA THR A 3 -46.88 -10.21 -68.36
C THR A 3 -46.71 -8.78 -67.80
N ASN A 4 -47.23 -7.82 -68.59
CA ASN A 4 -47.44 -6.39 -68.32
C ASN A 4 -48.40 -6.07 -67.17
N ARG A 5 -48.25 -4.86 -66.59
CA ARG A 5 -49.24 -3.76 -66.43
C ARG A 5 -48.57 -2.65 -65.60
N LEU A 6 -48.01 -1.58 -66.17
CA LEU A 6 -48.62 -0.39 -66.79
C LEU A 6 -49.74 0.26 -65.96
N PHE A 7 -49.44 1.39 -65.31
CA PHE A 7 -50.29 2.58 -65.38
C PHE A 7 -49.44 3.86 -65.35
N ILE A 8 -49.62 4.65 -66.40
CA ILE A 8 -49.04 5.95 -66.66
C ILE A 8 -49.93 7.01 -66.01
N MET A 9 -49.35 8.01 -65.35
CA MET A 9 -49.84 9.38 -65.49
C MET A 9 -48.72 10.36 -65.15
N ALA A 10 -48.16 10.95 -66.20
CA ALA A 10 -47.45 12.21 -66.13
C ALA A 10 -48.49 13.34 -66.27
N LEU A 11 -48.47 14.31 -65.38
CA LEU A 11 -49.03 15.63 -65.64
C LEU A 11 -48.15 16.68 -64.96
N ALA A 12 -47.49 17.49 -65.78
CA ALA A 12 -46.82 18.71 -65.36
C ALA A 12 -47.83 19.72 -64.78
N VAL A 13 -47.37 20.65 -63.93
CA VAL A 13 -47.71 22.09 -63.99
C VAL A 13 -47.13 22.86 -62.78
N ALA A 14 -46.57 24.02 -63.13
CA ALA A 14 -46.37 25.26 -62.36
C ALA A 14 -45.43 25.28 -61.15
N ALA A 15 -44.30 25.97 -61.37
CA ALA A 15 -43.64 26.76 -60.35
C ALA A 15 -44.64 27.77 -59.75
N ALA A 16 -44.99 27.57 -58.48
CA ALA A 16 -45.53 28.62 -57.64
C ALA A 16 -44.39 29.09 -56.74
N VAL A 17 -43.92 30.31 -57.00
CA VAL A 17 -43.12 31.10 -56.06
C VAL A 17 -44.01 31.33 -54.85
N SER A 18 -43.82 30.53 -53.80
CA SER A 18 -44.36 30.83 -52.47
C SER A 18 -43.28 31.58 -51.71
N CYS A 19 -43.51 32.88 -51.50
CA CYS A 19 -42.80 33.67 -50.51
C CYS A 19 -43.06 33.05 -49.13
N ALA A 20 -42.22 32.10 -48.71
CA ALA A 20 -42.03 31.82 -47.29
C ALA A 20 -41.33 33.05 -46.71
N LYS A 21 -42.13 33.90 -46.07
CA LYS A 21 -41.65 34.97 -45.21
C LYS A 21 -40.75 34.31 -44.17
N GLU A 22 -39.44 34.54 -44.23
CA GLU A 22 -38.53 34.23 -43.13
C GLU A 22 -39.08 34.93 -41.90
N THR A 23 -39.71 34.17 -41.02
CA THR A 23 -39.86 34.59 -39.64
C THR A 23 -38.45 34.54 -39.07
N ASP A 24 -37.78 35.69 -39.01
CA ASP A 24 -36.73 35.93 -38.03
C ASP A 24 -37.29 35.53 -36.67
N VAL A 25 -37.02 34.30 -36.24
CA VAL A 25 -37.13 33.93 -34.84
C VAL A 25 -36.02 34.75 -34.19
N PRO A 26 -36.32 35.71 -33.29
CA PRO A 26 -35.28 36.42 -32.59
C PRO A 26 -34.36 35.39 -31.95
N SER A 27 -33.09 35.38 -32.33
CA SER A 27 -32.09 34.58 -31.61
C SER A 27 -32.21 34.92 -30.14
N ALA A 28 -32.33 33.91 -29.27
CA ALA A 28 -32.40 34.13 -27.83
C ALA A 28 -31.27 35.08 -27.41
N PRO A 29 -31.53 36.09 -26.56
CA PRO A 29 -30.52 37.07 -26.20
C PRO A 29 -29.31 36.36 -25.60
N SER A 30 -28.17 36.48 -26.28
CA SER A 30 -26.88 35.99 -25.79
C SER A 30 -26.36 36.97 -24.74
N MET A 31 -25.78 36.45 -23.66
CA MET A 31 -25.15 37.25 -22.62
C MET A 31 -23.67 36.92 -22.48
N THR A 32 -22.91 37.90 -22.01
CA THR A 32 -21.49 37.77 -21.72
C THR A 32 -21.28 37.92 -20.21
N ALA A 33 -20.58 36.98 -19.58
CA ALA A 33 -20.28 37.02 -18.15
C ALA A 33 -18.82 36.67 -17.88
N SER A 34 -18.16 37.47 -17.04
CA SER A 34 -16.85 37.17 -16.42
C SER A 34 -16.95 37.01 -14.90
N ALA A 35 -18.14 37.25 -14.33
CA ALA A 35 -18.45 37.04 -12.93
C ALA A 35 -19.94 36.73 -12.75
N PHE A 36 -20.28 35.94 -11.72
CA PHE A 36 -21.66 35.69 -11.28
C PHE A 36 -21.66 35.14 -9.85
N THR A 37 -22.84 35.12 -9.20
CA THR A 37 -22.98 34.55 -7.85
C THR A 37 -23.56 33.14 -7.91
N ALA A 38 -23.14 32.27 -6.99
CA ALA A 38 -23.63 30.89 -6.92
C ALA A 38 -23.85 30.40 -5.50
N GLU A 39 -24.79 29.47 -5.33
CA GLU A 39 -25.11 28.76 -4.09
C GLU A 39 -25.24 27.24 -4.35
N LYS A 40 -24.99 26.40 -3.34
CA LYS A 40 -25.14 24.93 -3.41
C LYS A 40 -26.40 24.47 -2.70
N GLU A 41 -27.06 23.42 -3.21
CA GLU A 41 -28.09 22.70 -2.47
C GLU A 41 -27.49 21.91 -1.30
N ASN A 42 -28.25 21.78 -0.22
CA ASN A 42 -27.88 20.95 0.93
C ASN A 42 -28.28 19.50 0.66
N PHE A 43 -27.49 18.55 1.18
CA PHE A 43 -27.85 17.14 1.15
C PHE A 43 -29.04 16.85 2.07
N GLU A 44 -29.98 16.06 1.56
CA GLU A 44 -31.13 15.57 2.33
C GLU A 44 -30.75 14.29 3.09
N VAL A 45 -31.19 14.18 4.35
CA VAL A 45 -30.97 12.97 5.15
C VAL A 45 -32.14 12.02 4.91
N ALA A 46 -31.88 10.81 4.39
CA ALA A 46 -32.93 9.85 4.03
C ALA A 46 -33.73 9.32 5.24
N SER A 47 -33.20 9.43 6.47
CA SER A 47 -33.85 8.97 7.71
C SER A 47 -34.09 10.09 8.73
N LYS A 48 -35.34 10.24 9.19
CA LYS A 48 -35.79 11.27 10.17
C LYS A 48 -35.22 11.16 11.60
N ALA A 49 -34.26 10.27 11.86
CA ALA A 49 -33.67 10.11 13.18
C ALA A 49 -32.21 10.54 13.16
N VAL A 50 -31.94 11.70 13.78
CA VAL A 50 -30.65 12.36 14.01
C VAL A 50 -30.14 13.27 12.87
N LEU A 51 -30.27 14.58 13.14
CA LEU A 51 -29.69 15.75 12.45
C LEU A 51 -28.16 15.59 12.30
N ASP A 52 -27.54 15.90 11.17
CA ASP A 52 -27.25 17.27 10.75
C ASP A 52 -27.27 17.35 9.21
N GLY A 53 -28.26 18.04 8.63
CA GLY A 53 -28.23 18.39 7.21
C GLY A 53 -27.08 19.36 6.98
N ARG A 54 -25.95 18.87 6.46
CA ARG A 54 -24.80 19.74 6.26
C ARG A 54 -25.13 20.79 5.22
N LYS A 55 -24.85 22.05 5.59
CA LYS A 55 -24.81 23.13 4.62
C LYS A 55 -23.60 22.95 3.72
N SER A 56 -23.82 22.65 2.45
CA SER A 56 -22.76 22.70 1.44
C SER A 56 -22.35 24.16 1.25
N LYS A 57 -21.18 24.55 1.75
CA LYS A 57 -20.63 25.90 1.56
C LYS A 57 -19.62 25.90 0.44
N TRP A 58 -19.39 27.07 -0.13
CA TRP A 58 -18.23 27.34 -0.97
C TRP A 58 -17.04 27.72 -0.10
N GLU A 59 -15.86 27.29 -0.52
CA GLU A 59 -14.58 27.64 0.09
C GLU A 59 -13.73 28.44 -0.91
N ALA A 60 -12.92 29.36 -0.40
CA ALA A 60 -11.96 30.09 -1.20
C ALA A 60 -11.02 29.11 -1.93
N GLY A 61 -10.90 29.26 -3.24
CA GLY A 61 -10.18 28.33 -4.11
C GLY A 61 -11.04 27.28 -4.81
N ASP A 62 -12.34 27.17 -4.48
CA ASP A 62 -13.26 26.33 -5.25
C ASP A 62 -13.29 26.77 -6.72
N GLU A 63 -13.20 25.80 -7.63
CA GLU A 63 -13.20 26.01 -9.08
C GLU A 63 -14.39 25.31 -9.75
N ILE A 64 -15.03 25.96 -10.71
CA ILE A 64 -16.15 25.41 -11.50
C ILE A 64 -15.88 25.49 -13.00
N ALA A 65 -16.43 24.52 -13.73
CA ALA A 65 -16.49 24.51 -15.18
C ALA A 65 -17.78 25.18 -15.67
N VAL A 66 -17.67 26.11 -16.64
CA VAL A 66 -18.80 26.78 -17.27
C VAL A 66 -18.78 26.53 -18.78
N HIS A 67 -19.80 25.82 -19.26
CA HIS A 67 -20.01 25.53 -20.67
C HIS A 67 -21.10 26.44 -21.23
N ALA A 68 -20.75 27.34 -22.14
CA ALA A 68 -21.71 28.19 -22.85
C ALA A 68 -22.15 27.53 -24.16
N ASN A 69 -23.46 27.33 -24.36
CA ASN A 69 -24.05 26.70 -25.54
C ASN A 69 -23.40 25.34 -25.92
N GLY A 70 -22.92 24.58 -24.93
CA GLY A 70 -22.24 23.28 -25.14
C GLY A 70 -20.78 23.37 -25.59
N ALA A 71 -20.17 24.56 -25.59
CA ALA A 71 -18.76 24.74 -25.90
C ALA A 71 -17.83 24.16 -24.80
N ALA A 72 -16.52 24.16 -25.06
CA ALA A 72 -15.51 23.79 -24.08
C ALA A 72 -15.63 24.61 -22.78
N ALA A 73 -15.34 23.98 -21.65
CA ALA A 73 -15.46 24.62 -20.34
C ALA A 73 -14.46 25.76 -20.16
N VAL A 74 -14.96 26.89 -19.65
CA VAL A 74 -14.13 27.94 -19.06
C VAL A 74 -14.11 27.76 -17.55
N LYS A 75 -12.93 27.89 -16.95
CA LYS A 75 -12.74 27.80 -15.50
C LYS A 75 -13.14 29.11 -14.84
N PHE A 76 -13.92 29.03 -13.77
CA PHE A 76 -14.19 30.12 -12.84
C PHE A 76 -13.79 29.71 -11.42
N SER A 77 -13.36 30.66 -10.59
CA SER A 77 -12.97 30.41 -9.19
C SER A 77 -13.58 31.44 -8.24
N THR A 78 -13.78 31.05 -6.98
CA THR A 78 -14.12 31.96 -5.88
C THR A 78 -12.88 32.22 -5.01
N ALA A 79 -12.75 33.44 -4.47
CA ALA A 79 -11.70 33.82 -3.53
C ALA A 79 -12.19 33.90 -2.07
N VAL A 80 -13.47 33.59 -1.83
CA VAL A 80 -14.12 33.77 -0.54
C VAL A 80 -14.93 32.54 -0.14
N ASP A 81 -15.07 32.35 1.17
CA ASP A 81 -15.95 31.34 1.76
C ASP A 81 -17.37 31.89 1.87
N GLY A 82 -18.39 31.04 1.70
CA GLY A 82 -19.77 31.48 1.90
C GLY A 82 -20.84 30.49 1.45
N GLU A 83 -22.09 30.77 1.84
CA GLU A 83 -23.27 30.04 1.32
C GLU A 83 -23.63 30.52 -0.10
N VAL A 84 -23.42 31.81 -0.36
CA VAL A 84 -23.50 32.43 -1.67
C VAL A 84 -22.20 33.18 -1.90
N VAL A 85 -21.47 32.86 -2.97
CA VAL A 85 -20.19 33.50 -3.30
C VAL A 85 -20.15 33.95 -4.75
N GLU A 86 -19.24 34.88 -5.05
CA GLU A 86 -18.96 35.30 -6.42
C GLU A 86 -17.89 34.40 -7.03
N PHE A 87 -18.15 33.93 -8.25
CA PHE A 87 -17.22 33.24 -9.11
C PHE A 87 -16.74 34.18 -10.21
N THR A 88 -15.44 34.19 -10.48
CA THR A 88 -14.82 35.07 -11.49
C THR A 88 -13.90 34.28 -12.44
N SER A 89 -13.70 34.80 -13.64
CA SER A 89 -12.74 34.28 -14.62
C SER A 89 -12.09 35.41 -15.41
N GLU A 90 -10.83 35.22 -15.80
CA GLU A 90 -10.14 36.11 -16.75
C GLU A 90 -10.72 35.97 -18.17
N THR A 91 -11.33 34.82 -18.47
CA THR A 91 -11.98 34.56 -19.76
C THR A 91 -13.49 34.66 -19.61
N ALA A 92 -14.10 35.66 -20.26
CA ALA A 92 -15.56 35.78 -20.27
C ALA A 92 -16.20 34.67 -21.12
N VAL A 93 -17.37 34.20 -20.71
CA VAL A 93 -18.20 33.29 -21.49
C VAL A 93 -19.33 34.06 -22.15
N THR A 94 -19.67 33.70 -23.39
CA THR A 94 -20.78 34.30 -24.14
C THR A 94 -21.74 33.23 -24.63
N GLY A 95 -23.01 33.29 -24.24
CA GLY A 95 -24.02 32.32 -24.68
C GLY A 95 -25.43 32.63 -24.22
N SER A 96 -26.39 31.80 -24.65
CA SER A 96 -27.81 31.87 -24.28
C SER A 96 -28.24 30.73 -23.34
N SER A 97 -27.34 29.78 -23.08
CA SER A 97 -27.53 28.66 -22.17
C SER A 97 -26.18 28.27 -21.57
N PHE A 98 -26.17 28.00 -20.27
CA PHE A 98 -24.99 27.65 -19.51
C PHE A 98 -25.23 26.35 -18.75
N LEU A 99 -24.32 25.40 -18.91
CA LEU A 99 -24.20 24.23 -18.03
C LEU A 99 -22.94 24.38 -17.19
N LEU A 100 -23.09 24.22 -15.89
CA LEU A 100 -22.03 24.44 -14.93
C LEU A 100 -21.81 23.18 -14.10
N ALA A 101 -20.55 22.90 -13.78
CA ALA A 101 -20.17 21.74 -12.99
C ALA A 101 -19.10 22.11 -11.95
N TYR A 102 -19.29 21.61 -10.74
CA TYR A 102 -18.32 21.67 -9.64
C TYR A 102 -17.98 20.25 -9.21
N PRO A 103 -16.72 19.95 -8.84
CA PRO A 103 -15.54 20.78 -9.08
C PRO A 103 -15.18 20.83 -10.58
N TYR A 104 -14.38 21.83 -10.98
CA TYR A 104 -13.85 21.93 -12.34
C TYR A 104 -13.19 20.64 -12.81
N SER A 105 -12.44 19.97 -11.92
CA SER A 105 -11.74 18.71 -12.18
C SER A 105 -12.65 17.52 -12.52
N ALA A 106 -13.92 17.56 -12.11
CA ALA A 106 -14.87 16.49 -12.40
C ALA A 106 -15.50 16.61 -13.80
N ALA A 107 -15.50 17.81 -14.39
CA ALA A 107 -16.17 18.08 -15.65
C ALA A 107 -15.29 17.72 -16.87
N LYS A 108 -15.85 16.99 -17.84
CA LYS A 108 -15.18 16.66 -19.10
C LYS A 108 -15.69 17.52 -20.25
N GLU A 109 -16.95 17.32 -20.63
CA GLU A 109 -17.59 17.99 -21.77
C GLU A 109 -19.12 17.95 -21.66
N VAL A 110 -19.79 18.55 -22.64
CA VAL A 110 -21.25 18.48 -22.79
C VAL A 110 -21.58 17.51 -23.92
N GLN A 111 -22.47 16.55 -23.65
CA GLN A 111 -22.99 15.60 -24.64
C GLN A 111 -24.52 15.62 -24.58
N ASP A 112 -25.19 15.83 -25.72
CA ASP A 112 -26.65 15.85 -25.83
C ASP A 112 -27.34 16.79 -24.80
N GLY A 113 -26.73 17.95 -24.52
CA GLY A 113 -27.25 18.91 -23.55
C GLY A 113 -27.10 18.49 -22.09
N LYS A 114 -26.31 17.45 -21.81
CA LYS A 114 -26.00 16.93 -20.46
C LYS A 114 -24.52 17.08 -20.17
N LEU A 115 -24.17 17.12 -18.89
CA LEU A 115 -22.78 17.19 -18.45
C LEU A 115 -22.19 15.80 -18.35
N LEU A 116 -21.05 15.56 -19.01
CA LEU A 116 -20.21 14.39 -18.76
C LEU A 116 -19.30 14.68 -17.56
N LEU A 117 -19.53 13.96 -16.46
CA LEU A 117 -18.85 14.14 -15.17
C LEU A 117 -18.13 12.86 -14.76
N THR A 118 -16.97 12.97 -14.11
CA THR A 118 -16.22 11.81 -13.60
C THR A 118 -16.41 11.69 -12.09
N VAL A 119 -17.06 10.61 -11.64
CA VAL A 119 -17.12 10.25 -10.21
C VAL A 119 -15.83 9.53 -9.83
N PRO A 120 -14.99 10.08 -8.94
CA PRO A 120 -13.73 9.44 -8.59
C PRO A 120 -13.96 8.18 -7.74
N ALA A 121 -13.31 7.08 -8.14
CA ALA A 121 -13.33 5.82 -7.40
C ALA A 121 -12.40 5.85 -6.17
N GLU A 122 -11.42 6.75 -6.15
CA GLU A 122 -10.56 7.00 -4.99
C GLU A 122 -10.75 8.45 -4.56
N GLN A 123 -11.00 8.63 -3.28
CA GLN A 123 -11.37 9.90 -2.66
C GLN A 123 -10.51 10.10 -1.41
N VAL A 124 -10.27 11.34 -1.03
CA VAL A 124 -9.50 11.70 0.17
C VAL A 124 -10.42 11.79 1.38
N ALA A 125 -10.05 11.14 2.48
CA ALA A 125 -10.81 11.19 3.71
C ALA A 125 -10.74 12.59 4.36
N VAL A 126 -11.90 13.20 4.58
CA VAL A 126 -12.03 14.50 5.28
C VAL A 126 -12.86 14.30 6.54
N THR A 127 -12.28 14.58 7.70
CA THR A 127 -12.98 14.42 8.98
C THR A 127 -14.20 15.34 9.03
N GLY A 128 -15.37 14.75 9.25
CA GLY A 128 -16.63 15.48 9.28
C GLY A 128 -17.07 16.02 7.92
N SER A 129 -16.52 15.54 6.80
CA SER A 129 -16.93 15.99 5.46
C SER A 129 -16.65 14.92 4.40
N PHE A 130 -16.83 15.29 3.13
CA PHE A 130 -16.46 14.52 1.93
C PHE A 130 -15.22 15.15 1.27
N ASP A 131 -14.60 14.41 0.35
CA ASP A 131 -13.56 14.94 -0.54
C ASP A 131 -14.14 16.06 -1.43
N PRO A 132 -13.61 17.30 -1.39
CA PRO A 132 -14.03 18.38 -2.29
C PRO A 132 -13.90 18.01 -3.78
N ALA A 133 -12.91 17.18 -4.14
CA ALA A 133 -12.75 16.70 -5.51
C ALA A 133 -13.87 15.73 -5.96
N ALA A 134 -14.60 15.15 -5.00
CA ALA A 134 -15.71 14.22 -5.22
C ALA A 134 -17.09 14.85 -4.96
N ALA A 135 -17.14 16.12 -4.54
CA ALA A 135 -18.34 16.86 -4.19
C ALA A 135 -19.14 17.33 -5.42
N ILE A 136 -19.49 16.41 -6.31
CA ILE A 136 -19.98 16.78 -7.63
C ILE A 136 -21.37 17.41 -7.54
N SER A 137 -21.49 18.63 -8.06
CA SER A 137 -22.75 19.34 -8.23
C SER A 137 -22.78 20.05 -9.58
N ALA A 138 -23.98 20.33 -10.08
CA ALA A 138 -24.16 20.93 -11.39
C ALA A 138 -25.33 21.92 -11.41
N ALA A 139 -25.25 22.89 -12.31
CA ALA A 139 -26.29 23.89 -12.52
C ALA A 139 -26.56 24.08 -14.01
N ALA A 140 -27.76 24.56 -14.30
CA ALA A 140 -28.15 25.02 -15.63
C ALA A 140 -28.74 26.41 -15.46
N SER A 141 -28.28 27.36 -16.26
CA SER A 141 -28.84 28.71 -16.26
C SER A 141 -28.99 29.22 -17.68
N ALA A 142 -30.04 30.01 -17.92
CA ALA A 142 -30.15 30.87 -19.09
C ALA A 142 -29.72 32.31 -18.78
N ASP A 143 -29.51 32.65 -17.49
CA ASP A 143 -29.13 33.97 -17.01
C ASP A 143 -28.14 33.92 -15.85
N LEU A 144 -26.90 34.35 -16.10
CA LEU A 144 -25.83 34.43 -15.09
C LEU A 144 -25.85 35.75 -14.30
N ALA A 145 -26.72 36.71 -14.64
CA ALA A 145 -26.94 37.89 -13.80
C ALA A 145 -27.75 37.56 -12.53
N GLN A 146 -28.45 36.42 -12.51
CA GLN A 146 -29.12 35.90 -11.32
C GLN A 146 -28.24 34.87 -10.60
N PRO A 147 -28.39 34.73 -9.26
CA PRO A 147 -27.67 33.71 -8.51
C PRO A 147 -27.93 32.30 -9.06
N VAL A 148 -26.85 31.59 -9.42
CA VAL A 148 -26.92 30.23 -9.96
C VAL A 148 -27.00 29.22 -8.83
N LYS A 149 -27.97 28.30 -8.90
CA LYS A 149 -28.17 27.25 -7.90
C LYS A 149 -27.61 25.92 -8.38
N PHE A 150 -26.59 25.42 -7.70
CA PHE A 150 -26.01 24.10 -7.94
C PHE A 150 -26.80 23.01 -7.24
N LYS A 151 -27.10 21.94 -7.99
CA LYS A 151 -27.75 20.72 -7.51
C LYS A 151 -26.70 19.62 -7.34
N ASN A 152 -26.73 18.89 -6.24
CA ASN A 152 -25.86 17.76 -6.00
C ASN A 152 -26.17 16.68 -7.04
N ALA A 153 -25.12 16.14 -7.67
CA ALA A 153 -25.24 15.14 -8.72
C ALA A 153 -25.15 13.71 -8.16
N LEU A 154 -24.73 13.55 -6.91
CA LEU A 154 -24.36 12.28 -6.29
C LEU A 154 -25.15 12.01 -5.00
N ALA A 155 -25.07 10.77 -4.52
CA ALA A 155 -25.42 10.40 -3.16
C ALA A 155 -24.16 10.41 -2.28
N LEU A 156 -24.34 10.49 -0.97
CA LEU A 156 -23.26 10.31 0.00
C LEU A 156 -23.49 9.06 0.83
N LEU A 157 -22.44 8.28 1.08
CA LEU A 157 -22.44 7.26 2.11
C LEU A 157 -21.72 7.80 3.34
N LYS A 158 -22.39 7.80 4.49
CA LYS A 158 -21.84 8.21 5.79
C LYS A 158 -21.38 6.99 6.59
N ILE A 159 -20.21 7.09 7.20
CA ILE A 159 -19.68 6.10 8.14
C ILE A 159 -18.99 6.79 9.30
N ASN A 160 -19.12 6.25 10.51
CA ASN A 160 -18.49 6.81 11.71
C ASN A 160 -17.30 5.95 12.16
N VAL A 161 -16.15 6.60 12.33
CA VAL A 161 -14.95 6.05 12.97
C VAL A 161 -15.06 6.30 14.47
N PRO A 162 -15.19 5.25 15.31
CA PRO A 162 -15.30 5.39 16.76
C PRO A 162 -13.95 5.71 17.42
N ALA A 163 -14.00 6.13 18.69
CA ALA A 163 -12.83 6.58 19.45
C ALA A 163 -11.75 5.50 19.66
N ASP A 164 -12.13 4.23 19.74
CA ASP A 164 -11.21 3.08 19.82
C ASP A 164 -10.41 2.85 18.53
N LEU A 165 -10.87 3.41 17.42
CA LEU A 165 -10.20 3.41 16.12
C LEU A 165 -9.57 4.77 15.75
N ASP A 166 -9.49 5.72 16.68
CA ASP A 166 -8.84 7.02 16.45
C ASP A 166 -7.41 6.82 15.93
N LYS A 167 -7.15 7.37 14.73
CA LYS A 167 -5.87 7.32 14.03
C LYS A 167 -5.38 5.91 13.72
N LYS A 168 -6.30 4.96 13.52
CA LYS A 168 -5.98 3.60 13.08
C LYS A 168 -6.43 3.29 11.66
N VAL A 169 -7.56 3.86 11.22
CA VAL A 169 -8.15 3.61 9.90
C VAL A 169 -7.37 4.35 8.82
N ILE A 170 -6.94 3.64 7.77
CA ILE A 170 -6.19 4.22 6.64
C ILE A 170 -6.96 4.16 5.32
N LYS A 171 -7.93 3.24 5.20
CA LYS A 171 -8.76 3.11 4.00
C LYS A 171 -10.14 2.58 4.33
N ILE A 172 -11.17 3.14 3.70
CA ILE A 172 -12.54 2.60 3.74
C ILE A 172 -12.97 2.35 2.29
N THR A 173 -13.31 1.12 1.95
CA THR A 173 -13.79 0.74 0.62
C THR A 173 -15.25 0.31 0.69
N VAL A 174 -16.08 0.84 -0.19
CA VAL A 174 -17.45 0.40 -0.42
C VAL A 174 -17.51 -0.24 -1.80
N GLU A 175 -17.98 -1.48 -1.88
CA GLU A 175 -18.06 -2.26 -3.11
C GLU A 175 -19.48 -2.78 -3.32
N ALA A 176 -20.04 -2.60 -4.52
CA ALA A 176 -21.32 -3.16 -4.90
C ALA A 176 -21.19 -4.68 -5.13
N LYS A 177 -21.95 -5.48 -4.39
CA LYS A 177 -21.83 -6.96 -4.45
C LYS A 177 -22.31 -7.55 -5.77
N GLY A 178 -23.20 -6.85 -6.50
CA GLY A 178 -23.65 -7.25 -7.83
C GLY A 178 -22.76 -6.74 -8.97
N GLY A 179 -21.70 -5.98 -8.65
CA GLY A 179 -20.80 -5.37 -9.64
C GLY A 179 -21.32 -4.07 -10.25
N GLU A 180 -22.39 -3.49 -9.71
CA GLU A 180 -22.94 -2.21 -10.17
C GLU A 180 -21.93 -1.08 -9.99
N SER A 181 -21.80 -0.21 -11.00
CA SER A 181 -20.84 0.90 -10.94
C SER A 181 -21.26 1.95 -9.92
N LEU A 182 -20.47 2.10 -8.85
CA LEU A 182 -20.59 3.15 -7.84
C LEU A 182 -19.79 4.42 -8.19
N ALA A 183 -18.84 4.31 -9.12
CA ALA A 183 -18.05 5.42 -9.66
C ALA A 183 -17.79 5.23 -11.17
N GLY A 184 -17.18 6.24 -11.80
CA GLY A 184 -16.92 6.29 -13.24
C GLY A 184 -17.53 7.52 -13.91
N ASP A 185 -17.57 7.51 -15.24
CA ASP A 185 -18.08 8.62 -16.03
C ASP A 185 -19.60 8.56 -16.12
N ILE A 186 -20.28 9.65 -15.81
CA ILE A 186 -21.73 9.79 -15.82
C ILE A 186 -22.17 10.91 -16.75
N LEU A 187 -23.28 10.70 -17.46
CA LEU A 187 -24.05 11.77 -18.06
C LEU A 187 -25.09 12.25 -17.06
N PHE A 188 -25.00 13.52 -16.67
CA PHE A 188 -25.90 14.15 -15.72
C PHE A 188 -26.78 15.20 -16.40
N ASP A 189 -28.09 14.99 -16.30
CA ASP A 189 -29.11 15.96 -16.73
C ASP A 189 -29.53 16.82 -15.54
N VAL A 190 -29.14 18.10 -15.57
CA VAL A 190 -29.42 19.04 -14.47
C VAL A 190 -30.91 19.33 -14.29
N ALA A 191 -31.70 19.23 -15.36
CA ALA A 191 -33.13 19.53 -15.32
C ALA A 191 -33.87 18.41 -14.57
N THR A 192 -33.60 17.16 -14.93
CA THR A 192 -34.28 15.98 -14.38
C THR A 192 -33.56 15.35 -13.18
N LYS A 193 -32.32 15.76 -12.89
CA LYS A 193 -31.37 15.09 -11.99
C LYS A 193 -31.06 13.63 -12.41
N ALA A 194 -31.40 13.24 -13.64
CA ALA A 194 -31.11 11.90 -14.12
C ALA A 194 -29.60 11.72 -14.27
N ASN A 195 -29.11 10.58 -13.80
CA ASN A 195 -27.75 10.14 -14.03
C ASN A 195 -27.77 8.88 -14.91
N THR A 196 -26.78 8.73 -15.78
CA THR A 196 -26.59 7.51 -16.57
C THR A 196 -25.11 7.22 -16.65
N LEU A 197 -24.72 5.97 -16.39
CA LEU A 197 -23.34 5.54 -16.58
C LEU A 197 -22.98 5.65 -18.07
N SER A 198 -21.87 6.32 -18.36
CA SER A 198 -21.36 6.50 -19.71
C SER A 198 -20.20 5.55 -20.00
N ALA A 199 -19.18 5.54 -19.15
CA ALA A 199 -17.97 4.73 -19.33
C ALA A 199 -17.22 4.53 -18.00
N ASN A 200 -16.14 3.72 -18.03
CA ASN A 200 -15.17 3.58 -16.94
C ASN A 200 -15.78 3.20 -15.58
N GLY A 201 -16.88 2.44 -15.60
CA GLY A 201 -17.59 2.02 -14.40
C GLY A 201 -16.70 1.27 -13.42
N LYS A 202 -16.78 1.64 -12.14
CA LYS A 202 -16.09 0.97 -11.03
C LYS A 202 -17.12 0.55 -9.99
N ALA A 203 -17.10 -0.74 -9.64
CA ALA A 203 -17.97 -1.28 -8.60
C ALA A 203 -17.58 -0.85 -7.18
N ALA A 204 -16.38 -0.29 -7.00
CA ALA A 204 -15.87 0.11 -5.71
C ALA A 204 -15.48 1.60 -5.67
N VAL A 205 -15.69 2.20 -4.50
CA VAL A 205 -15.22 3.55 -4.13
C VAL A 205 -14.45 3.46 -2.82
N SER A 206 -13.30 4.12 -2.73
CA SER A 206 -12.43 4.13 -1.56
C SER A 206 -12.21 5.53 -1.01
N LEU A 207 -12.28 5.69 0.31
CA LEU A 207 -11.61 6.79 1.02
C LEU A 207 -10.22 6.36 1.42
N LEU A 208 -9.24 7.17 1.07
CA LEU A 208 -7.83 7.00 1.40
C LEU A 208 -7.41 8.06 2.43
N ALA A 209 -6.64 7.65 3.43
CA ALA A 209 -6.13 8.52 4.48
C ALA A 209 -4.64 8.32 4.73
N ALA A 210 -3.87 9.40 4.56
CA ALA A 210 -2.48 9.52 5.03
C ALA A 210 -2.28 10.97 5.51
N PRO A 211 -2.23 11.25 6.84
CA PRO A 211 -2.18 10.30 7.96
C PRO A 211 -3.51 9.57 8.23
N PRO A 212 -3.52 8.54 9.11
CA PRO A 212 -4.73 7.80 9.48
C PRO A 212 -5.87 8.69 9.99
N MET A 213 -7.11 8.25 9.72
CA MET A 213 -8.35 8.95 10.05
C MET A 213 -8.52 9.15 11.57
N ALA A 214 -8.87 10.36 11.98
CA ALA A 214 -9.29 10.63 13.36
C ALA A 214 -10.69 10.04 13.63
N ALA A 215 -11.08 9.91 14.89
CA ALA A 215 -12.45 9.56 15.23
C ALA A 215 -13.43 10.65 14.74
N GLY A 216 -14.57 10.23 14.19
CA GLY A 216 -15.57 11.14 13.62
C GLY A 216 -16.31 10.55 12.42
N ASP A 217 -17.16 11.38 11.82
CA ASP A 217 -17.92 10.99 10.64
C ASP A 217 -17.13 11.22 9.35
N TYR A 218 -17.23 10.30 8.40
CA TYR A 218 -16.65 10.39 7.06
C TYR A 218 -17.71 10.11 5.99
N TYR A 219 -17.52 10.70 4.81
CA TYR A 219 -18.49 10.69 3.73
C TYR A 219 -17.83 10.31 2.41
N LEU A 220 -18.43 9.36 1.70
CA LEU A 220 -18.03 8.91 0.37
C LEU A 220 -19.05 9.38 -0.65
N ALA A 221 -18.61 10.02 -1.72
CA ALA A 221 -19.50 10.31 -2.83
C ALA A 221 -19.67 9.06 -3.71
N VAL A 222 -20.91 8.69 -4.00
CA VAL A 222 -21.24 7.53 -4.83
C VAL A 222 -22.22 7.93 -5.92
N ARG A 223 -22.09 7.30 -7.10
CA ARG A 223 -23.04 7.45 -8.19
C ARG A 223 -24.42 6.99 -7.72
N PRO A 224 -25.48 7.78 -7.95
CA PRO A 224 -26.81 7.35 -7.58
C PRO A 224 -27.26 6.16 -8.44
N CYS A 225 -27.65 5.06 -7.79
CA CYS A 225 -28.10 3.84 -8.44
C CYS A 225 -28.73 2.86 -7.44
N ASP A 226 -29.53 1.94 -7.98
CA ASP A 226 -29.98 0.74 -7.27
C ASP A 226 -28.84 -0.27 -7.14
N VAL A 227 -28.71 -0.87 -5.95
CA VAL A 227 -27.78 -1.96 -5.67
C VAL A 227 -28.56 -3.13 -5.05
N PRO A 228 -29.24 -3.96 -5.87
CA PRO A 228 -30.14 -5.01 -5.39
C PRO A 228 -29.46 -6.06 -4.50
N SER A 229 -28.16 -6.34 -4.74
CA SER A 229 -27.39 -7.27 -3.91
C SER A 229 -26.83 -6.62 -2.63
N GLY A 230 -26.93 -5.30 -2.49
CA GLY A 230 -26.30 -4.54 -1.42
C GLY A 230 -24.81 -4.28 -1.62
N VAL A 231 -24.19 -3.66 -0.63
CA VAL A 231 -22.76 -3.32 -0.62
C VAL A 231 -21.99 -4.14 0.41
N LYS A 232 -20.69 -4.30 0.15
CA LYS A 232 -19.69 -4.72 1.12
C LYS A 232 -18.83 -3.51 1.47
N VAL A 233 -18.65 -3.28 2.77
CA VAL A 233 -17.74 -2.25 3.29
C VAL A 233 -16.55 -2.93 3.93
N THR A 234 -15.35 -2.51 3.54
CA THR A 234 -14.07 -2.95 4.12
C THR A 234 -13.33 -1.75 4.70
N VAL A 235 -12.99 -1.78 5.98
CA VAL A 235 -12.24 -0.75 6.68
C VAL A 235 -10.86 -1.30 7.02
N LEU A 236 -9.83 -0.83 6.34
CA LEU A 236 -8.45 -1.24 6.56
C LEU A 236 -7.80 -0.36 7.62
N LEU A 237 -7.19 -1.00 8.62
CA LEU A 237 -6.34 -0.34 9.62
C LEU A 237 -4.88 -0.36 9.19
N GLY A 238 -4.08 0.54 9.75
CA GLY A 238 -2.65 0.66 9.43
C GLY A 238 -1.78 -0.50 9.91
N ASP A 239 -2.30 -1.41 10.75
CA ASP A 239 -1.64 -2.68 11.13
C ASP A 239 -2.05 -3.87 10.24
N LYS A 240 -2.70 -3.59 9.11
CA LYS A 240 -3.32 -4.52 8.14
C LYS A 240 -4.59 -5.19 8.60
N SER A 241 -4.95 -5.17 9.89
CA SER A 241 -6.26 -5.68 10.32
C SER A 241 -7.38 -4.90 9.64
N TYR A 242 -8.54 -5.52 9.50
CA TYR A 242 -9.64 -4.87 8.81
C TYR A 242 -11.01 -5.28 9.33
N TYR A 243 -11.95 -4.34 9.29
CA TYR A 243 -13.36 -4.61 9.57
C TYR A 243 -14.11 -4.82 8.26
N THR A 244 -15.08 -5.72 8.26
CA THR A 244 -16.03 -5.86 7.15
C THR A 244 -17.48 -5.86 7.62
N ARG A 245 -18.35 -5.33 6.78
CA ARG A 245 -19.79 -5.43 6.93
C ARG A 245 -20.45 -5.49 5.57
N GLU A 246 -21.55 -6.22 5.48
CA GLU A 246 -22.40 -6.23 4.30
C GLU A 246 -23.78 -5.66 4.60
N SER A 247 -24.41 -5.09 3.58
CA SER A 247 -25.83 -4.73 3.59
C SER A 247 -26.66 -5.71 2.76
N GLY A 248 -27.98 -5.66 2.96
CA GLY A 248 -28.93 -6.12 1.94
C GLY A 248 -29.09 -5.09 0.83
N ALA A 249 -30.10 -5.27 -0.02
CA ALA A 249 -30.46 -4.33 -1.08
C ALA A 249 -30.49 -2.88 -0.56
N CYS A 250 -29.90 -1.98 -1.32
CA CYS A 250 -29.88 -0.56 -1.01
C CYS A 250 -29.99 0.27 -2.28
N GLU A 251 -30.47 1.50 -2.12
CA GLU A 251 -30.61 2.49 -3.17
C GLU A 251 -29.81 3.73 -2.75
N PHE A 252 -29.03 4.25 -3.69
CA PHE A 252 -28.32 5.51 -3.53
C PHE A 252 -29.04 6.57 -4.37
N ASP A 253 -29.82 7.42 -3.70
CA ASP A 253 -30.57 8.48 -4.35
C ASP A 253 -29.75 9.76 -4.49
N VAL A 254 -29.95 10.47 -5.60
CA VAL A 254 -29.33 11.78 -5.81
C VAL A 254 -29.68 12.73 -4.67
N ASN A 255 -28.68 13.46 -4.17
CA ASN A 255 -28.83 14.41 -3.05
C ASN A 255 -29.23 13.77 -1.71
N THR A 256 -28.96 12.48 -1.49
CA THR A 256 -29.26 11.81 -0.21
C THR A 256 -28.00 11.35 0.53
N ILE A 257 -28.15 11.12 1.84
CA ILE A 257 -27.13 10.47 2.69
C ILE A 257 -27.62 9.08 3.11
N TYR A 258 -26.86 8.05 2.73
CA TYR A 258 -27.01 6.67 3.20
C TYR A 258 -26.08 6.41 4.39
N ASN A 259 -26.62 6.09 5.56
CA ASN A 259 -25.83 5.96 6.80
C ASN A 259 -25.50 4.49 7.12
N MET A 260 -24.20 4.16 7.12
CA MET A 260 -23.69 2.84 7.51
C MET A 260 -23.50 2.68 9.02
N GLY A 261 -23.65 3.73 9.82
CA GLY A 261 -23.48 3.69 11.26
C GLY A 261 -22.00 3.65 11.69
N VAL A 262 -21.76 3.07 12.86
CA VAL A 262 -20.45 3.07 13.54
C VAL A 262 -19.69 1.79 13.24
N ILE A 263 -18.41 1.90 12.88
CA ILE A 263 -17.53 0.75 12.64
C ILE A 263 -17.39 -0.09 13.92
N GLY A 264 -17.31 -1.41 13.80
CA GLY A 264 -17.13 -2.31 14.95
C GLY A 264 -18.38 -2.51 15.82
N SER A 265 -19.54 -1.97 15.44
CA SER A 265 -20.82 -2.28 16.08
C SER A 265 -21.39 -3.63 15.64
N THR A 266 -22.54 -4.05 16.18
CA THR A 266 -23.21 -5.31 15.80
C THR A 266 -23.41 -5.41 14.28
N GLY A 267 -23.06 -6.56 13.70
CA GLY A 267 -23.14 -6.82 12.25
C GLY A 267 -21.84 -6.50 11.49
N TRP A 268 -20.83 -5.97 12.17
CA TRP A 268 -19.46 -5.96 11.67
C TRP A 268 -18.73 -7.24 12.05
N SER A 269 -17.71 -7.57 11.27
CA SER A 269 -16.66 -8.51 11.66
C SER A 269 -15.30 -7.81 11.63
N VAL A 270 -14.38 -8.25 12.48
CA VAL A 270 -12.98 -7.85 12.46
C VAL A 270 -12.14 -9.04 12.04
N THR A 271 -11.18 -8.81 11.14
CA THR A 271 -10.20 -9.80 10.73
C THR A 271 -8.81 -9.32 11.09
N THR A 272 -8.08 -10.16 11.82
CA THR A 272 -6.69 -9.91 12.25
C THR A 272 -5.76 -10.93 11.64
N TYR A 273 -4.47 -10.57 11.52
CA TYR A 273 -3.42 -11.46 11.05
C TYR A 273 -2.75 -12.17 12.22
N GLN A 274 -2.62 -13.48 12.13
CA GLN A 274 -1.90 -14.33 13.06
C GLN A 274 -0.62 -14.81 12.39
N TYR A 275 0.49 -14.62 13.08
CA TYR A 275 1.81 -15.04 12.61
C TYR A 275 2.29 -16.18 13.49
N ALA A 276 2.64 -17.30 12.88
CA ALA A 276 3.09 -18.49 13.59
C ALA A 276 4.51 -18.85 13.17
N VAL A 277 5.34 -19.25 14.13
CA VAL A 277 6.70 -19.73 13.89
C VAL A 277 6.84 -21.21 14.24
N SER A 278 7.52 -21.95 13.36
CA SER A 278 7.93 -23.34 13.58
C SER A 278 9.41 -23.53 13.24
N THR A 279 10.07 -24.49 13.89
CA THR A 279 11.43 -24.90 13.52
C THR A 279 11.36 -25.96 12.44
N VAL A 280 12.07 -25.73 11.33
CA VAL A 280 12.13 -26.69 10.20
C VAL A 280 13.48 -27.38 10.11
N LEU A 281 14.54 -26.79 10.65
CA LEU A 281 15.89 -27.35 10.69
C LEU A 281 16.57 -26.92 12.00
N GLY A 282 17.16 -27.89 12.71
CA GLY A 282 17.75 -27.67 14.02
C GLY A 282 16.81 -28.04 15.17
N ASP A 283 17.38 -28.12 16.37
CA ASP A 283 16.63 -28.34 17.60
C ASP A 283 16.98 -27.27 18.64
N VAL A 284 15.94 -26.73 19.28
CA VAL A 284 15.96 -25.75 20.36
C VAL A 284 16.67 -26.25 21.61
N THR A 285 16.87 -27.57 21.77
CA THR A 285 17.52 -28.17 22.96
C THR A 285 19.02 -28.41 22.83
N THR A 286 19.57 -28.29 21.61
CA THR A 286 21.00 -28.60 21.38
C THR A 286 21.92 -27.60 22.08
N THR A 287 22.72 -28.11 23.03
CA THR A 287 23.71 -27.30 23.75
C THR A 287 24.96 -27.08 22.90
N SER A 288 25.22 -25.83 22.54
CA SER A 288 26.53 -25.25 22.12
C SER A 288 27.57 -26.26 21.61
N SER A 289 27.30 -26.89 20.48
CA SER A 289 28.34 -27.57 19.71
C SER A 289 28.93 -26.54 18.74
N ASP A 290 30.26 -26.51 18.59
CA ASP A 290 30.87 -25.57 17.65
C ASP A 290 30.70 -25.98 16.19
N ALA A 291 30.19 -27.19 15.92
CA ALA A 291 30.12 -27.81 14.61
C ALA A 291 28.75 -27.65 13.94
N ILE A 292 28.75 -27.40 12.64
CA ILE A 292 27.55 -27.55 11.80
C ILE A 292 27.35 -29.03 11.55
N VAL A 293 26.12 -29.52 11.72
CA VAL A 293 25.77 -30.93 11.53
C VAL A 293 24.82 -31.03 10.32
N PRO A 294 25.28 -31.58 9.17
CA PRO A 294 24.39 -31.92 8.06
C PRO A 294 23.34 -32.95 8.47
N GLY A 295 22.19 -32.97 7.79
CA GLY A 295 21.10 -33.89 8.10
C GLY A 295 19.74 -33.27 7.80
N THR A 296 18.67 -33.93 8.19
CA THR A 296 17.30 -33.48 7.90
C THR A 296 16.60 -33.05 9.18
N GLY A 297 15.90 -31.92 9.13
CA GLY A 297 15.04 -31.45 10.21
C GLY A 297 15.81 -31.23 11.53
N ALA A 298 15.27 -31.79 12.62
CA ALA A 298 15.85 -31.67 13.97
C ALA A 298 17.22 -32.37 14.13
N ALA A 299 17.60 -33.28 13.23
CA ALA A 299 18.90 -33.96 13.27
C ALA A 299 20.04 -33.08 12.72
N ALA A 300 19.71 -32.04 11.94
CA ALA A 300 20.68 -31.06 11.48
C ALA A 300 20.96 -30.01 12.56
N HIS A 301 22.08 -29.30 12.44
CA HIS A 301 22.41 -28.17 13.31
C HIS A 301 23.14 -27.10 12.48
N LEU A 302 22.61 -25.87 12.48
CA LEU A 302 23.29 -24.72 11.90
C LEU A 302 24.09 -23.99 12.99
N ARG A 303 25.18 -23.36 12.57
CA ARG A 303 25.99 -22.50 13.42
C ARG A 303 26.16 -21.17 12.71
N SER A 304 25.71 -20.10 13.37
CA SER A 304 25.99 -18.73 12.94
C SER A 304 25.64 -18.45 11.48
N GLY A 305 24.49 -18.98 11.05
CA GLY A 305 23.92 -18.57 9.77
C GLY A 305 23.68 -17.06 9.76
N GLN A 306 23.87 -16.41 8.60
CA GLN A 306 23.66 -14.97 8.44
C GLN A 306 22.57 -14.68 7.44
N ASP A 307 22.61 -15.34 6.30
CA ASP A 307 21.63 -15.18 5.24
C ASP A 307 21.10 -16.53 4.79
N ILE A 308 19.90 -16.51 4.23
CA ILE A 308 19.25 -17.63 3.56
C ILE A 308 18.57 -17.07 2.32
N GLN A 309 18.77 -17.70 1.17
CA GLN A 309 18.18 -17.28 -0.10
C GLN A 309 17.65 -18.49 -0.86
N MET A 310 16.47 -18.36 -1.47
CA MET A 310 15.95 -19.39 -2.36
C MET A 310 16.67 -19.31 -3.72
N ALA A 311 17.25 -20.43 -4.13
CA ALA A 311 17.85 -20.62 -5.43
C ALA A 311 16.76 -20.90 -6.50
N PRO A 312 17.05 -20.68 -7.80
CA PRO A 312 16.10 -20.99 -8.88
C PRO A 312 15.67 -22.46 -8.96
N ASP A 313 16.47 -23.37 -8.39
CA ASP A 313 16.17 -24.81 -8.32
C ASP A 313 15.26 -25.19 -7.13
N GLY A 314 14.79 -24.19 -6.36
CA GLY A 314 13.93 -24.35 -5.19
C GLY A 314 14.67 -24.72 -3.89
N ASN A 315 15.98 -24.94 -3.93
CA ASN A 315 16.77 -25.13 -2.72
C ASN A 315 17.09 -23.79 -2.06
N PHE A 316 17.50 -23.81 -0.80
CA PHE A 316 17.91 -22.63 -0.05
C PHE A 316 19.41 -22.66 0.18
N TRP A 317 20.08 -21.56 -0.08
CA TRP A 317 21.51 -21.40 0.17
C TRP A 317 21.71 -20.50 1.37
N ILE A 318 22.58 -20.92 2.28
CA ILE A 318 22.76 -20.32 3.59
C ILE A 318 24.23 -19.93 3.74
N THR A 319 24.48 -18.67 4.11
CA THR A 319 25.81 -18.21 4.51
C THR A 319 26.01 -18.47 6.00
N THR A 320 27.18 -18.96 6.38
CA THR A 320 27.57 -19.11 7.79
C THR A 320 28.84 -18.31 8.08
N ARG A 321 28.83 -17.57 9.19
CA ARG A 321 30.00 -16.82 9.69
C ARG A 321 30.52 -17.50 10.94
N PHE A 322 31.82 -17.70 11.13
CA PHE A 322 32.54 -17.83 12.42
C PHE A 322 33.86 -18.53 12.12
N ALA A 323 34.96 -18.10 12.76
CA ALA A 323 36.31 -18.64 12.55
C ALA A 323 36.47 -20.10 13.03
N SER A 324 35.88 -21.04 12.28
CA SER A 324 35.99 -22.50 12.42
C SER A 324 36.05 -23.13 11.03
N ALA A 325 36.38 -24.42 10.94
CA ALA A 325 36.45 -25.15 9.68
C ALA A 325 35.12 -25.21 8.88
N ASN A 326 33.98 -24.84 9.48
CA ASN A 326 32.64 -24.97 8.91
C ASN A 326 32.07 -23.66 8.32
N HIS A 327 32.87 -22.61 8.31
CA HIS A 327 32.55 -21.32 7.70
C HIS A 327 32.43 -21.45 6.18
N GLY A 328 31.34 -20.96 5.61
CA GLY A 328 31.14 -21.01 4.16
C GLY A 328 29.69 -20.98 3.72
N ILE A 329 29.39 -21.76 2.68
CA ILE A 329 28.11 -21.82 1.98
C ILE A 329 27.50 -23.22 2.16
N TRP A 330 26.24 -23.23 2.58
CA TRP A 330 25.48 -24.42 2.89
C TRP A 330 24.20 -24.45 2.06
N LYS A 331 23.68 -25.65 1.81
CA LYS A 331 22.45 -25.89 1.07
C LYS A 331 21.43 -26.57 1.96
N MET A 332 20.19 -26.10 1.93
CA MET A 332 19.03 -26.77 2.48
C MET A 332 18.04 -27.06 1.36
N THR A 333 17.67 -28.32 1.19
CA THR A 333 16.63 -28.73 0.23
C THR A 333 15.22 -28.42 0.76
N PRO A 334 14.18 -28.44 -0.09
CA PRO A 334 12.79 -28.22 0.34
C PRO A 334 12.27 -29.17 1.42
N ASP A 335 12.83 -30.39 1.52
CA ASP A 335 12.54 -31.35 2.59
C ASP A 335 13.36 -31.09 3.87
N TYR A 336 14.01 -29.92 3.95
CA TYR A 336 14.82 -29.43 5.07
C TYR A 336 16.07 -30.29 5.35
N THR A 337 16.67 -30.86 4.30
CA THR A 337 17.97 -31.54 4.40
C THR A 337 19.12 -30.57 4.18
N LEU A 338 19.92 -30.36 5.23
CA LEU A 338 21.14 -29.56 5.23
C LEU A 338 22.33 -30.37 4.68
N SER A 339 23.04 -29.77 3.74
CA SER A 339 24.29 -30.28 3.19
C SER A 339 25.27 -29.14 2.93
N LYS A 340 26.55 -29.48 2.83
CA LYS A 340 27.62 -28.54 2.53
C LYS A 340 27.67 -28.24 1.03
N ILE A 341 27.91 -26.97 0.65
CA ILE A 341 28.36 -26.61 -0.71
C ILE A 341 29.87 -26.36 -0.68
N ALA A 342 30.32 -25.36 0.09
CA ALA A 342 31.73 -24.99 0.17
C ALA A 342 32.06 -24.48 1.57
N VAL A 343 33.15 -24.97 2.18
CA VAL A 343 33.66 -24.44 3.46
C VAL A 343 35.17 -24.22 3.41
N VAL A 344 35.71 -23.51 4.40
CA VAL A 344 37.15 -23.22 4.53
C VAL A 344 38.04 -24.47 4.40
N ALA A 345 37.56 -25.64 4.83
CA ALA A 345 38.32 -26.89 4.70
C ALA A 345 38.46 -27.39 3.25
N ASP A 346 37.55 -27.00 2.35
CA ASP A 346 37.56 -27.41 0.93
C ASP A 346 38.23 -26.36 0.04
N ASP A 347 38.14 -25.08 0.43
CA ASP A 347 38.63 -23.95 -0.36
C ASP A 347 39.30 -22.90 0.52
N ALA A 348 40.60 -22.69 0.32
CA ALA A 348 41.39 -21.70 1.04
C ALA A 348 40.91 -20.25 0.78
N ASP A 349 40.22 -19.99 -0.34
CA ASP A 349 39.67 -18.67 -0.64
C ASP A 349 38.50 -18.28 0.26
N LEU A 350 37.92 -19.23 1.00
CA LEU A 350 36.96 -18.94 2.06
C LEU A 350 37.60 -18.48 3.37
N THR A 351 38.91 -18.63 3.55
CA THR A 351 39.62 -18.17 4.76
C THR A 351 39.40 -16.67 4.98
N ASP A 352 39.05 -16.28 6.21
CA ASP A 352 38.78 -14.89 6.63
C ASP A 352 37.66 -14.15 5.86
N THR A 353 36.88 -14.83 5.01
CA THR A 353 35.84 -14.16 4.20
C THR A 353 34.69 -13.60 5.03
N HIS A 354 34.28 -14.27 6.11
CA HIS A 354 33.09 -13.96 6.92
C HIS A 354 31.83 -13.73 6.06
N PRO A 355 31.31 -14.77 5.36
CA PRO A 355 30.09 -14.67 4.57
C PRO A 355 28.97 -14.02 5.36
N TRP A 356 28.41 -12.96 4.79
CA TRP A 356 27.31 -12.20 5.40
C TRP A 356 26.07 -12.31 4.51
N GLY A 357 25.55 -11.19 3.99
CA GLY A 357 24.44 -11.20 3.04
C GLY A 357 24.85 -11.75 1.67
N ALA A 358 23.92 -12.40 0.99
CA ALA A 358 24.14 -13.07 -0.29
C ALA A 358 22.89 -13.03 -1.16
N ALA A 359 23.02 -13.04 -2.48
CA ALA A 359 21.89 -13.05 -3.38
C ALA A 359 22.20 -13.85 -4.65
N PHE A 360 21.15 -14.34 -5.30
CA PHE A 360 21.23 -14.82 -6.66
C PHE A 360 21.03 -13.65 -7.62
N ASP A 361 21.79 -13.62 -8.73
CA ASP A 361 21.41 -12.79 -9.88
C ASP A 361 20.23 -13.43 -10.64
N ASN A 362 19.68 -12.73 -11.64
CA ASN A 362 18.56 -13.22 -12.43
C ASN A 362 18.94 -14.41 -13.35
N ASN A 363 20.22 -14.78 -13.43
CA ASN A 363 20.70 -15.97 -14.14
C ASN A 363 20.89 -17.17 -13.22
N GLY A 364 20.72 -17.01 -11.90
CA GLY A 364 20.92 -18.06 -10.91
C GLY A 364 22.36 -18.22 -10.41
N ASN A 365 23.24 -17.25 -10.67
CA ASN A 365 24.58 -17.23 -10.09
C ASN A 365 24.51 -16.70 -8.65
N TYR A 366 25.14 -17.41 -7.72
CA TYR A 366 25.14 -17.02 -6.31
C TYR A 366 26.31 -16.12 -5.95
N TYR A 367 26.03 -15.00 -5.28
CA TYR A 367 27.01 -14.03 -4.84
C TYR A 367 26.88 -13.79 -3.35
N PHE A 368 28.00 -13.61 -2.65
CA PHE A 368 27.99 -13.31 -1.22
C PHE A 368 28.99 -12.23 -0.82
N ALA A 369 28.63 -11.53 0.24
CA ALA A 369 29.47 -10.57 0.91
C ALA A 369 30.58 -11.29 1.69
N ALA A 370 31.82 -11.25 1.19
CA ALA A 370 32.99 -11.65 1.95
C ALA A 370 33.47 -10.47 2.82
N LYS A 371 32.68 -10.18 3.88
CA LYS A 371 32.87 -9.04 4.80
C LYS A 371 34.31 -8.87 5.28
N GLY A 372 34.96 -9.96 5.71
CA GLY A 372 36.30 -9.92 6.28
C GLY A 372 37.40 -9.65 5.25
N LYS A 373 37.18 -10.05 3.99
CA LYS A 373 38.06 -9.69 2.87
C LYS A 373 37.74 -8.32 2.26
N GLY A 374 36.56 -7.78 2.51
CA GLY A 374 36.08 -6.55 1.86
C GLY A 374 35.80 -6.75 0.37
N LYS A 375 35.35 -7.95 -0.01
CA LYS A 375 35.17 -8.36 -1.41
C LYS A 375 33.81 -9.00 -1.66
N VAL A 376 33.42 -9.02 -2.93
CA VAL A 376 32.31 -9.84 -3.43
C VAL A 376 32.91 -11.15 -3.93
N MET A 377 32.27 -12.26 -3.60
CA MET A 377 32.66 -13.58 -4.07
C MET A 377 31.44 -14.26 -4.70
N THR A 378 31.67 -15.17 -5.63
CA THR A 378 30.65 -16.08 -6.15
C THR A 378 30.93 -17.50 -5.66
N CYS A 379 29.90 -18.33 -5.58
CA CYS A 379 30.02 -19.76 -5.31
C CYS A 379 29.12 -20.51 -6.29
N SER A 380 29.68 -21.46 -7.02
CA SER A 380 28.89 -22.32 -7.91
C SER A 380 28.36 -23.54 -7.16
N ALA A 381 27.42 -24.26 -7.77
CA ALA A 381 26.76 -25.40 -7.13
C ALA A 381 27.72 -26.58 -6.84
N ASP A 382 28.87 -26.65 -7.51
CA ASP A 382 29.90 -27.67 -7.24
C ASP A 382 30.85 -27.30 -6.09
N GLY A 383 30.68 -26.10 -5.51
CA GLY A 383 31.49 -25.59 -4.41
C GLY A 383 32.67 -24.73 -4.82
N THR A 384 32.88 -24.46 -6.12
CA THR A 384 33.94 -23.54 -6.58
C THR A 384 33.63 -22.11 -6.14
N VAL A 385 34.57 -21.47 -5.44
CA VAL A 385 34.45 -20.08 -4.98
C VAL A 385 35.42 -19.18 -5.75
N GLU A 386 34.93 -18.04 -6.25
CA GLU A 386 35.76 -17.12 -7.03
C GLU A 386 35.57 -15.66 -6.59
N LEU A 387 36.63 -14.87 -6.74
CA LEU A 387 36.58 -13.43 -6.52
C LEU A 387 35.81 -12.73 -7.65
N VAL A 388 34.88 -11.87 -7.27
CA VAL A 388 34.18 -10.99 -8.21
C VAL A 388 34.80 -9.59 -8.13
N SER A 389 35.41 -9.17 -9.24
CA SER A 389 36.04 -7.85 -9.34
C SER A 389 34.99 -6.75 -9.28
N VAL A 390 35.20 -5.79 -8.39
CA VAL A 390 34.43 -4.54 -8.32
C VAL A 390 35.41 -3.42 -8.50
N LYS A 391 35.17 -2.55 -9.48
CA LYS A 391 36.09 -1.47 -9.86
C LYS A 391 35.49 -0.09 -9.63
N LYS A 392 36.37 0.88 -9.34
CA LYS A 392 36.06 2.31 -9.37
C LYS A 392 36.87 2.96 -10.49
N GLY A 393 36.21 3.24 -11.61
CA GLY A 393 36.91 3.42 -12.89
C GLY A 393 37.59 2.11 -13.29
N ASP A 394 38.88 2.16 -13.59
CA ASP A 394 39.66 0.98 -13.98
C ASP A 394 40.33 0.25 -12.80
N ALA A 395 40.34 0.89 -11.62
CA ALA A 395 41.03 0.37 -10.45
C ALA A 395 40.14 -0.60 -9.66
N GLU A 396 40.71 -1.72 -9.23
CA GLU A 396 40.08 -2.64 -8.29
C GLU A 396 39.73 -1.89 -6.99
N TYR A 397 38.50 -2.07 -6.53
CA TYR A 397 37.93 -1.40 -5.38
C TYR A 397 37.77 -2.38 -4.21
N ASN A 398 38.07 -1.92 -3.01
CA ASN A 398 37.88 -2.70 -1.79
C ASN A 398 36.63 -2.23 -1.06
N VAL A 399 35.64 -3.11 -0.94
CA VAL A 399 34.35 -2.84 -0.31
C VAL A 399 34.43 -3.26 1.17
N ALA A 400 35.27 -2.56 1.94
CA ALA A 400 35.56 -2.92 3.31
C ALA A 400 34.30 -3.01 4.19
N ASN A 401 34.16 -4.11 4.95
CA ASN A 401 32.95 -4.43 5.71
C ASN A 401 31.68 -4.52 4.86
N LEU A 402 31.76 -5.15 3.68
CA LEU A 402 30.60 -5.51 2.89
C LEU A 402 29.62 -6.34 3.73
N MET A 403 28.36 -5.91 3.77
CA MET A 403 27.32 -6.50 4.62
C MET A 403 26.31 -7.27 3.79
N ARG A 404 25.75 -6.65 2.75
CA ARG A 404 24.67 -7.22 1.93
C ARG A 404 24.85 -6.81 0.47
N LEU A 405 24.40 -7.67 -0.44
CA LEU A 405 24.28 -7.37 -1.86
C LEU A 405 22.97 -7.94 -2.39
N ASP A 406 22.46 -7.38 -3.48
CA ASP A 406 21.25 -7.80 -4.18
C ASP A 406 21.25 -7.28 -5.63
N PHE A 407 20.32 -7.73 -6.47
CA PHE A 407 20.29 -7.42 -7.91
C PHE A 407 18.97 -6.80 -8.37
N ASP A 408 19.08 -5.80 -9.24
CA ASP A 408 17.92 -5.28 -9.97
C ASP A 408 17.53 -6.19 -11.16
N ASP A 409 16.44 -5.86 -11.84
CA ASP A 409 15.91 -6.67 -12.94
C ASP A 409 16.82 -6.65 -14.18
N SER A 410 17.77 -5.70 -14.24
CA SER A 410 18.80 -5.61 -15.27
C SER A 410 20.12 -6.30 -14.87
N ASN A 411 20.13 -7.08 -13.78
CA ASN A 411 21.33 -7.72 -13.22
C ASN A 411 22.42 -6.74 -12.79
N ASN A 412 22.09 -5.48 -12.45
CA ASN A 412 23.04 -4.61 -11.77
C ASN A 412 23.09 -4.99 -10.29
N MET A 413 24.30 -5.17 -9.77
CA MET A 413 24.51 -5.49 -8.36
C MET A 413 24.44 -4.23 -7.52
N TYR A 414 23.64 -4.25 -6.47
CA TYR A 414 23.66 -3.27 -5.40
C TYR A 414 24.36 -3.87 -4.20
N ALA A 415 25.28 -3.13 -3.61
CA ALA A 415 26.07 -3.60 -2.48
C ALA A 415 26.10 -2.54 -1.37
N GLN A 416 25.93 -3.00 -0.15
CA GLN A 416 25.82 -2.18 1.04
C GLN A 416 26.93 -2.53 2.03
N TYR A 417 27.68 -1.52 2.42
CA TYR A 417 28.66 -1.58 3.49
C TYR A 417 28.46 -0.41 4.45
N ARG A 418 29.11 -0.45 5.61
CA ARG A 418 28.80 0.41 6.77
C ARG A 418 28.58 1.90 6.44
N THR A 419 29.34 2.44 5.50
CA THR A 419 29.36 3.88 5.18
C THR A 419 28.83 4.22 3.79
N ARG A 420 28.46 3.23 2.96
CA ARG A 420 28.08 3.45 1.56
C ARG A 420 27.12 2.39 1.06
N PHE A 421 26.32 2.81 0.10
CA PHE A 421 25.54 1.96 -0.77
C PHE A 421 26.03 2.21 -2.20
N ILE A 422 26.27 1.17 -2.99
CA ILE A 422 26.82 1.30 -4.34
C ILE A 422 25.98 0.49 -5.32
N LYS A 423 25.86 1.01 -6.55
CA LYS A 423 25.38 0.27 -7.70
C LYS A 423 26.56 -0.07 -8.60
N VAL A 424 26.71 -1.34 -8.94
CA VAL A 424 27.78 -1.89 -9.76
C VAL A 424 27.17 -2.47 -11.03
N LYS A 425 27.63 -1.98 -12.18
CA LYS A 425 27.19 -2.40 -13.51
C LYS A 425 28.40 -2.88 -14.29
N ASN A 426 28.33 -4.11 -14.82
CA ASN A 426 29.44 -4.73 -15.54
C ASN A 426 30.77 -4.69 -14.76
N GLY A 427 30.72 -4.90 -13.44
CA GLY A 427 31.88 -4.87 -12.55
C GLY A 427 32.42 -3.47 -12.20
N VAL A 428 31.79 -2.38 -12.65
CA VAL A 428 32.21 -1.00 -12.37
C VAL A 428 31.14 -0.27 -11.55
N ILE A 429 31.54 0.47 -10.52
CA ILE A 429 30.64 1.32 -9.73
C ILE A 429 30.08 2.43 -10.62
N GLU A 430 28.77 2.40 -10.84
CA GLU A 430 28.00 3.40 -11.60
C GLU A 430 27.54 4.54 -10.68
N ASN A 431 27.04 4.18 -9.49
CA ASN A 431 26.54 5.13 -8.49
C ASN A 431 27.02 4.76 -7.08
N GLU A 432 27.19 5.78 -6.24
CA GLU A 432 27.61 5.66 -4.84
C GLU A 432 26.80 6.65 -3.99
N TRP A 433 26.14 6.14 -2.94
CA TRP A 433 25.42 6.91 -1.95
C TRP A 433 26.14 6.86 -0.60
N VAL A 434 26.26 8.01 0.06
CA VAL A 434 26.87 8.12 1.38
C VAL A 434 25.86 7.73 2.45
N LEU A 435 26.20 6.70 3.24
CA LEU A 435 25.42 6.32 4.40
C LEU A 435 25.98 7.03 5.64
N SER A 436 25.10 7.71 6.37
CA SER A 436 25.45 8.47 7.58
C SER A 436 24.28 8.43 8.58
N GLY A 437 24.52 8.85 9.83
CA GLY A 437 23.48 8.95 10.86
C GLY A 437 23.05 7.63 11.51
N ASP A 438 23.59 6.49 11.07
CA ASP A 438 23.42 5.18 11.71
C ASP A 438 24.56 4.22 11.30
N THR A 439 24.52 3.01 11.84
CA THR A 439 25.33 1.87 11.44
C THR A 439 24.45 0.88 10.69
N TYR A 440 24.72 0.68 9.41
CA TYR A 440 23.86 -0.09 8.52
C TYR A 440 24.36 -1.53 8.33
N ASP A 441 23.45 -2.50 8.44
CA ASP A 441 23.77 -3.93 8.40
C ASP A 441 22.99 -4.72 7.34
N TRP A 442 21.87 -4.19 6.85
CA TRP A 442 21.06 -4.83 5.81
C TRP A 442 20.40 -3.81 4.87
N PHE A 443 19.95 -4.30 3.71
CA PHE A 443 18.96 -3.61 2.89
C PHE A 443 18.08 -4.62 2.15
N CYS A 444 16.89 -4.19 1.75
CA CYS A 444 16.09 -4.82 0.71
C CYS A 444 15.61 -3.75 -0.26
N PHE A 445 15.20 -4.14 -1.46
CA PHE A 445 14.43 -3.25 -2.31
C PHE A 445 12.99 -3.12 -1.82
N ASN A 446 12.29 -2.05 -2.23
CA ASN A 446 10.83 -2.07 -2.25
C ASN A 446 10.34 -2.95 -3.42
N GLU A 447 9.02 -3.13 -3.52
CA GLU A 447 8.39 -4.07 -4.46
C GLU A 447 8.80 -3.86 -5.93
N ASP A 448 8.74 -2.62 -6.42
CA ASP A 448 9.11 -2.25 -7.79
C ASP A 448 10.62 -1.97 -8.01
N LYS A 449 11.43 -2.19 -6.97
CA LYS A 449 12.87 -1.91 -6.92
C LYS A 449 13.29 -0.48 -7.28
N THR A 450 12.38 0.49 -7.19
CA THR A 450 12.71 1.91 -7.38
C THR A 450 13.39 2.53 -6.15
N LYS A 451 13.33 1.85 -5.00
CA LYS A 451 13.87 2.31 -3.72
C LYS A 451 14.65 1.22 -3.01
N ALA A 452 15.72 1.60 -2.32
CA ALA A 452 16.40 0.74 -1.35
C ALA A 452 15.94 1.11 0.06
N ILE A 453 15.48 0.12 0.83
CA ILE A 453 15.15 0.23 2.24
C ILE A 453 16.33 -0.31 3.05
N LEU A 454 17.05 0.59 3.73
CA LEU A 454 18.27 0.30 4.46
C LEU A 454 18.01 0.23 5.96
N PHE A 455 18.62 -0.77 6.60
CA PHE A 455 18.41 -1.03 8.02
C PHE A 455 19.65 -0.67 8.82
N GLY A 456 19.48 0.35 9.67
CA GLY A 456 20.42 0.79 10.67
C GLY A 456 20.22 0.09 12.03
N TYR A 457 21.08 0.42 12.99
CA TYR A 457 20.96 -0.04 14.37
C TYR A 457 19.90 0.72 15.17
N THR A 458 19.41 1.86 14.67
CA THR A 458 18.39 2.65 15.36
C THR A 458 17.25 3.07 14.43
N GLY A 459 17.44 3.02 13.11
CA GLY A 459 16.42 3.41 12.14
C GLY A 459 16.39 2.55 10.89
N ILE A 460 15.29 2.70 10.16
CA ILE A 460 15.11 2.22 8.81
C ILE A 460 15.08 3.46 7.91
N PHE A 461 15.78 3.39 6.79
CA PHE A 461 15.99 4.50 5.88
C PHE A 461 15.66 4.11 4.45
N GLU A 462 15.39 5.10 3.62
CA GLU A 462 15.07 4.92 2.20
C GLU A 462 16.04 5.75 1.34
N ILE A 463 16.42 5.18 0.20
CA ILE A 463 17.06 5.88 -0.91
C ILE A 463 16.20 5.66 -2.16
N ASP A 464 15.82 6.74 -2.83
CA ASP A 464 15.20 6.69 -4.16
C ASP A 464 16.29 6.42 -5.22
N LEU A 465 16.20 5.27 -5.90
CA LEU A 465 17.18 4.82 -6.88
C LEU A 465 16.94 5.39 -8.28
N THR A 466 15.79 6.04 -8.50
CA THR A 466 15.46 6.70 -9.77
C THR A 466 16.13 8.06 -9.93
N ASN A 467 16.64 8.61 -8.83
CA ASN A 467 17.27 9.94 -8.79
C ASN A 467 18.72 9.87 -8.29
N THR A 468 19.66 10.31 -9.12
CA THR A 468 21.09 10.28 -8.78
C THR A 468 21.52 11.28 -7.69
N SER A 469 20.65 12.21 -7.29
CA SER A 469 20.87 13.20 -6.21
C SER A 469 20.20 12.83 -4.88
N SER A 470 19.58 11.65 -4.77
CA SER A 470 18.71 11.26 -3.66
C SER A 470 19.40 11.34 -2.28
N THR A 471 18.70 11.95 -1.32
CA THR A 471 19.10 11.96 0.09
C THR A 471 18.61 10.71 0.80
N LEU A 472 19.34 10.31 1.85
CA LEU A 472 18.94 9.24 2.73
C LEU A 472 17.84 9.73 3.68
N VAL A 473 16.65 9.14 3.61
CA VAL A 473 15.47 9.56 4.40
C VAL A 473 15.20 8.52 5.49
N ARG A 474 15.10 8.95 6.76
CA ARG A 474 14.67 8.06 7.84
C ARG A 474 13.16 7.81 7.74
N VAL A 475 12.77 6.60 7.38
CA VAL A 475 11.37 6.22 7.24
C VAL A 475 10.81 5.60 8.51
N ALA A 476 11.60 4.88 9.31
CA ALA A 476 11.13 4.33 10.58
C ALA A 476 12.22 4.30 11.66
N GLY A 477 11.81 4.11 12.91
CA GLY A 477 12.71 4.01 14.06
C GLY A 477 13.30 5.36 14.50
N LYS A 478 13.39 5.58 15.80
CA LYS A 478 13.99 6.79 16.40
C LYS A 478 15.50 6.63 16.60
N SER A 479 16.25 7.71 16.80
CA SER A 479 17.72 7.68 16.98
C SER A 479 18.23 7.05 18.30
N THR A 480 17.41 6.26 18.98
CA THR A 480 17.77 5.59 20.24
C THR A 480 17.44 4.11 20.19
N LYS A 481 18.33 3.33 20.80
CA LYS A 481 18.22 1.89 20.97
C LYS A 481 17.18 1.56 22.04
N HIS A 482 16.48 0.45 21.88
CA HIS A 482 15.72 -0.14 22.99
C HIS A 482 16.63 -1.06 23.80
N THR A 483 16.56 -0.98 25.12
CA THR A 483 17.39 -1.80 26.04
C THR A 483 16.55 -2.64 27.00
N ASN A 484 15.23 -2.47 26.95
CA ASN A 484 14.24 -3.14 27.79
C ASN A 484 12.83 -2.92 27.22
N ALA A 485 11.84 -3.56 27.82
CA ALA A 485 10.43 -3.46 27.42
C ALA A 485 9.91 -2.02 27.40
N ALA A 486 10.33 -1.16 28.34
CA ALA A 486 9.86 0.22 28.43
C ALA A 486 10.36 1.12 27.29
N THR A 487 11.46 0.74 26.63
CA THR A 487 12.04 1.48 25.52
C THR A 487 11.76 0.85 24.16
N TYR A 488 11.21 -0.37 24.14
CA TYR A 488 10.75 -1.07 22.94
C TYR A 488 9.35 -0.61 22.56
N THR A 489 9.15 -0.16 21.32
CA THR A 489 7.84 0.29 20.85
C THR A 489 7.73 0.16 19.33
N ASP A 490 6.55 -0.24 18.88
CA ASP A 490 6.12 -0.21 17.48
C ASP A 490 5.80 1.21 16.99
N GLY A 491 5.78 2.19 17.90
CA GLY A 491 5.41 3.56 17.59
C GLY A 491 3.90 3.73 17.41
N LYS A 492 3.51 4.81 16.74
CA LYS A 492 2.13 5.14 16.39
C LYS A 492 1.88 4.78 14.93
N ILE A 493 0.69 4.24 14.65
CA ILE A 493 0.19 4.00 13.29
C ILE A 493 0.29 5.30 12.48
N GLY A 494 0.83 5.22 11.27
CA GLY A 494 1.05 6.38 10.40
C GLY A 494 2.29 7.23 10.74
N TYR A 495 3.01 6.92 11.81
CA TYR A 495 4.18 7.69 12.28
C TYR A 495 5.33 6.74 12.70
N PRO A 496 5.89 5.98 11.76
CA PRO A 496 6.81 4.87 12.07
C PRO A 496 8.17 5.33 12.64
N GLN A 497 8.52 6.62 12.54
CA GLN A 497 9.71 7.21 13.18
C GLN A 497 9.56 7.30 14.71
N THR A 498 8.36 7.10 15.24
CA THR A 498 8.13 7.00 16.70
C THR A 498 8.45 5.62 17.27
N ALA A 499 8.63 4.61 16.41
CA ALA A 499 9.06 3.26 16.80
C ALA A 499 10.51 3.25 17.31
N THR A 500 10.92 2.16 17.96
CA THR A 500 12.34 1.79 18.11
C THR A 500 12.63 0.54 17.32
N CYS A 501 13.81 0.41 16.75
CA CYS A 501 14.31 -0.84 16.15
C CYS A 501 15.79 -0.98 16.46
N GLN A 502 16.31 -2.21 16.49
CA GLN A 502 17.73 -2.41 16.73
C GLN A 502 18.31 -3.68 16.13
N ILE A 503 19.48 -3.53 15.48
CA ILE A 503 20.27 -4.63 14.88
C ILE A 503 19.37 -5.47 13.97
N CYS A 504 19.04 -4.93 12.81
CA CYS A 504 18.27 -5.64 11.81
C CYS A 504 19.23 -6.40 10.88
N ASN A 505 19.24 -7.73 10.98
CA ASN A 505 20.17 -8.61 10.28
C ASN A 505 19.52 -9.38 9.12
N GLY A 506 18.31 -9.01 8.75
CA GLY A 506 17.54 -9.67 7.70
C GLY A 506 16.25 -8.92 7.43
N ALA A 507 15.96 -8.71 6.15
CA ALA A 507 14.71 -8.13 5.71
C ALA A 507 14.38 -8.56 4.28
N ILE A 508 13.09 -8.65 3.97
CA ILE A 508 12.53 -8.89 2.64
C ILE A 508 11.31 -7.98 2.42
N CYS A 509 11.04 -7.59 1.18
CA CYS A 509 9.81 -6.90 0.80
C CYS A 509 8.83 -7.90 0.17
N LEU A 510 7.58 -7.86 0.61
CA LEU A 510 6.48 -8.65 0.06
C LEU A 510 5.87 -7.93 -1.14
N SER A 511 5.08 -8.66 -1.93
CA SER A 511 4.43 -8.13 -3.14
C SER A 511 3.41 -7.02 -2.90
N ASP A 512 3.02 -6.77 -1.66
CA ASP A 512 2.15 -5.64 -1.28
C ASP A 512 2.93 -4.42 -0.75
N GLY A 513 4.27 -4.45 -0.88
CA GLY A 513 5.17 -3.43 -0.33
C GLY A 513 5.43 -3.56 1.16
N THR A 514 4.83 -4.50 1.89
CA THR A 514 5.17 -4.71 3.31
C THR A 514 6.59 -5.23 3.43
N VAL A 515 7.41 -4.60 4.26
CA VAL A 515 8.78 -5.05 4.54
C VAL A 515 8.80 -5.83 5.84
N VAL A 516 9.17 -7.11 5.78
CA VAL A 516 9.35 -7.98 6.96
C VAL A 516 10.81 -7.96 7.36
N PHE A 517 11.11 -7.75 8.64
CA PHE A 517 12.49 -7.68 9.15
C PHE A 517 12.64 -8.25 10.55
N GLY A 518 13.82 -8.79 10.84
CA GLY A 518 14.18 -9.28 12.16
C GLY A 518 14.77 -8.16 13.02
N ASP A 519 14.21 -7.91 14.20
CA ASP A 519 14.85 -7.12 15.25
C ASP A 519 15.64 -8.07 16.15
N ALA A 520 16.93 -8.24 15.83
CA ALA A 520 17.75 -9.27 16.46
C ALA A 520 18.03 -8.96 17.93
N ALA A 521 17.99 -7.69 18.34
CA ALA A 521 18.22 -7.29 19.73
C ALA A 521 16.98 -7.51 20.60
N ALA A 522 15.78 -7.31 20.05
CA ALA A 522 14.52 -7.59 20.73
C ALA A 522 14.10 -9.07 20.63
N LYS A 523 14.71 -9.82 19.69
CA LYS A 523 14.34 -11.18 19.33
C LYS A 523 12.89 -11.26 18.84
N SER A 524 12.56 -10.36 17.93
CA SER A 524 11.24 -10.28 17.34
C SER A 524 11.33 -10.20 15.82
N MET A 525 10.27 -10.64 15.15
CA MET A 525 10.04 -10.31 13.75
C MET A 525 9.00 -9.21 13.68
N ARG A 526 9.24 -8.27 12.78
CA ARG A 526 8.41 -7.08 12.63
C ARG A 526 8.13 -6.82 11.17
N ILE A 527 7.09 -6.02 10.93
CA ILE A 527 6.75 -5.53 9.61
C ILE A 527 6.75 -4.01 9.60
N LEU A 528 7.17 -3.44 8.48
CA LEU A 528 7.00 -2.04 8.13
C LEU A 528 6.05 -1.98 6.92
N ILE A 529 4.86 -1.46 7.15
CA ILE A 529 3.78 -1.35 6.17
C ILE A 529 3.81 0.07 5.63
N PRO A 530 3.93 0.31 4.31
CA PRO A 530 3.80 1.65 3.77
C PRO A 530 2.36 2.18 3.92
N ASP A 531 2.14 3.49 3.77
CA ASP A 531 0.78 4.00 3.67
C ASP A 531 0.08 3.54 2.37
N VAL A 532 -1.18 3.94 2.21
CA VAL A 532 -2.00 3.60 1.03
C VAL A 532 -1.43 4.12 -0.30
N TYR A 533 -0.39 4.95 -0.28
CA TYR A 533 0.30 5.50 -1.44
C TYR A 533 1.72 4.92 -1.61
N GLY A 534 2.10 3.89 -0.83
CA GLY A 534 3.44 3.31 -0.90
C GLY A 534 4.51 4.14 -0.17
N ASN A 535 4.13 5.10 0.67
CA ASN A 535 5.07 5.96 1.40
C ASN A 535 5.37 5.40 2.80
N TYR A 536 6.59 4.93 3.01
CA TYR A 536 7.05 4.41 4.29
C TYR A 536 7.22 5.47 5.38
N THR A 537 7.36 6.76 5.04
CA THR A 537 7.44 7.85 6.02
C THR A 537 6.12 8.02 6.79
N ASN A 538 5.01 7.61 6.17
CA ASN A 538 3.67 7.60 6.76
C ASN A 538 3.21 6.16 7.09
N GLY A 539 4.14 5.21 7.10
CA GLY A 539 3.84 3.81 7.30
C GLY A 539 3.51 3.43 8.75
N THR A 540 3.55 2.13 9.02
CA THR A 540 3.33 1.58 10.36
C THR A 540 4.32 0.45 10.62
N VAL A 541 4.95 0.46 11.80
CA VAL A 541 5.76 -0.66 12.28
C VAL A 541 4.91 -1.51 13.21
N VAL A 542 4.96 -2.84 13.08
CA VAL A 542 4.23 -3.77 13.94
C VAL A 542 5.12 -4.95 14.32
N THR A 543 5.18 -5.30 15.60
CA THR A 543 5.76 -6.55 16.08
C THR A 543 4.78 -7.69 15.82
N VAL A 544 5.18 -8.68 15.03
CA VAL A 544 4.30 -9.78 14.59
C VAL A 544 4.62 -11.11 15.26
N LEU A 545 5.88 -11.34 15.65
CA LEU A 545 6.33 -12.57 16.31
C LEU A 545 7.42 -12.24 17.33
N GLY A 546 7.51 -13.06 18.39
CA GLY A 546 8.47 -12.88 19.49
C GLY A 546 7.90 -12.10 20.67
N ASP A 547 8.58 -12.23 21.81
CA ASP A 547 8.20 -11.61 23.10
C ASP A 547 9.33 -10.69 23.58
N PRO A 548 9.36 -9.43 23.12
CA PRO A 548 10.49 -8.54 23.30
C PRO A 548 10.67 -8.19 24.79
N TRP A 549 11.86 -8.47 25.33
CA TRP A 549 12.27 -8.10 26.70
C TRP A 549 11.43 -8.69 27.85
N SER A 550 10.73 -9.80 27.65
CA SER A 550 9.88 -10.40 28.69
C SER A 550 10.65 -10.98 29.87
N SER A 551 10.09 -10.79 31.09
CA SER A 551 10.70 -11.24 32.36
C SER A 551 10.72 -12.76 32.52
N SER A 552 9.90 -13.48 31.75
CA SER A 552 9.91 -14.95 31.67
C SER A 552 11.18 -15.50 31.00
N ALA A 553 12.04 -14.64 30.43
CA ALA A 553 13.33 -15.01 29.84
C ALA A 553 14.51 -15.03 30.84
N GLY A 554 14.25 -14.78 32.14
CA GLY A 554 15.29 -14.71 33.18
C GLY A 554 16.08 -13.39 33.12
N SER A 555 16.38 -12.83 34.29
CA SER A 555 16.93 -11.47 34.47
C SER A 555 18.43 -11.32 34.13
N SER A 556 18.91 -11.99 33.08
CA SER A 556 20.21 -11.74 32.47
C SER A 556 20.03 -11.84 30.97
N ALA A 557 20.16 -10.72 30.24
CA ALA A 557 20.21 -10.64 28.78
C ALA A 557 19.53 -11.83 28.06
N GLN A 558 18.20 -11.85 28.04
CA GLN A 558 17.31 -12.73 27.26
C GLN A 558 18.01 -14.04 26.83
N ALA A 559 17.92 -15.10 27.62
CA ALA A 559 18.56 -16.38 27.27
C ALA A 559 18.10 -16.88 25.88
N ASP A 560 18.93 -17.68 25.19
CA ASP A 560 18.55 -18.34 23.93
C ASP A 560 17.47 -19.39 24.22
N ASN A 561 16.20 -19.00 24.10
CA ASN A 561 15.03 -19.79 24.51
C ASN A 561 13.95 -19.85 23.41
N ALA A 562 14.41 -20.08 22.17
CA ALA A 562 13.53 -20.19 21.02
C ALA A 562 12.42 -21.24 21.23
N SER A 563 11.20 -20.91 20.83
CA SER A 563 10.03 -21.80 20.91
C SER A 563 9.12 -21.60 19.71
N ASN A 564 8.42 -22.67 19.32
CA ASN A 564 7.37 -22.57 18.31
C ASN A 564 6.11 -21.97 18.94
N GLY A 565 5.25 -21.37 18.11
CA GLY A 565 4.00 -20.80 18.57
C GLY A 565 3.52 -19.64 17.72
N VAL A 566 2.43 -19.03 18.16
CA VAL A 566 1.78 -17.89 17.49
C VAL A 566 2.09 -16.59 18.23
N GLY A 567 2.38 -15.52 17.50
CA GLY A 567 2.67 -14.20 18.03
C GLY A 567 3.76 -14.21 19.11
N LYS A 568 3.43 -13.74 20.31
CA LYS A 568 4.35 -13.67 21.46
C LYS A 568 4.74 -15.05 22.02
N ASN A 569 3.95 -16.10 21.75
CA ASN A 569 4.28 -17.46 22.20
C ASN A 569 5.36 -18.12 21.33
N GLY A 570 5.57 -17.61 20.10
CA GLY A 570 6.67 -17.99 19.23
C GLY A 570 7.94 -17.22 19.55
N ARG A 571 8.82 -17.78 20.39
CA ARG A 571 10.05 -17.10 20.81
C ARG A 571 11.19 -17.31 19.81
N LEU A 572 11.97 -16.24 19.62
CA LEU A 572 13.12 -16.20 18.73
C LEU A 572 14.41 -16.01 19.55
N SER A 573 15.58 -16.28 18.96
CA SER A 573 16.89 -16.09 19.59
C SER A 573 17.65 -14.90 19.00
N SER A 574 17.72 -14.79 17.68
CA SER A 574 18.38 -13.71 16.95
C SER A 574 18.03 -13.86 15.46
N PRO A 575 16.84 -13.41 15.03
CA PRO A 575 16.45 -13.52 13.62
C PRO A 575 17.44 -12.76 12.73
N ALA A 576 17.95 -13.44 11.72
CA ALA A 576 18.86 -12.93 10.70
C ALA A 576 18.19 -13.08 9.32
N GLY A 577 18.94 -13.37 8.25
CA GLY A 577 18.43 -13.36 6.88
C GLY A 577 17.14 -14.15 6.68
N LEU A 578 16.37 -13.65 5.72
CA LEU A 578 15.02 -14.08 5.38
C LEU A 578 14.95 -14.43 3.88
N ALA A 579 14.16 -15.44 3.56
CA ALA A 579 13.77 -15.79 2.20
C ALA A 579 12.29 -16.18 2.15
N LEU A 580 11.65 -15.93 1.00
CA LEU A 580 10.36 -16.54 0.69
C LEU A 580 10.59 -17.95 0.13
N ASP A 581 9.75 -18.90 0.54
CA ASP A 581 9.61 -20.18 -0.14
C ASP A 581 8.64 -20.06 -1.34
N ALA A 582 8.52 -21.13 -2.13
CA ALA A 582 7.65 -21.16 -3.30
C ALA A 582 6.15 -21.02 -2.98
N ASN A 583 5.74 -21.21 -1.71
CA ASN A 583 4.37 -21.01 -1.25
C ASN A 583 4.13 -19.58 -0.71
N GLY A 584 5.19 -18.76 -0.64
CA GLY A 584 5.13 -17.43 -0.04
C GLY A 584 5.30 -17.42 1.48
N ASP A 585 5.65 -18.55 2.10
CA ASP A 585 6.01 -18.57 3.52
C ASP A 585 7.43 -18.04 3.71
N ILE A 586 7.72 -17.52 4.91
CA ILE A 586 9.00 -16.88 5.19
C ILE A 586 9.89 -17.85 5.94
N LEU A 587 11.00 -18.26 5.34
CA LEU A 587 12.08 -18.97 6.00
C LEU A 587 13.13 -17.98 6.49
N PHE A 588 13.65 -18.22 7.69
CA PHE A 588 14.67 -17.34 8.26
C PHE A 588 15.64 -18.09 9.15
N VAL A 589 16.87 -17.57 9.23
CA VAL A 589 17.85 -18.06 10.19
C VAL A 589 17.57 -17.43 11.55
N ASP A 590 17.55 -18.26 12.60
CA ASP A 590 17.34 -17.79 13.98
C ASP A 590 18.44 -18.33 14.90
N GLY A 591 19.11 -17.39 15.59
CA GLY A 591 20.14 -17.69 16.58
C GLY A 591 21.55 -17.71 16.00
N LEU A 592 22.47 -17.01 16.66
CA LEU A 592 23.87 -16.96 16.23
C LEU A 592 24.67 -18.19 16.67
N LYS A 593 24.46 -18.69 17.90
CA LYS A 593 25.28 -19.79 18.46
C LYS A 593 24.65 -21.15 18.26
N ASN A 594 23.34 -21.26 18.45
CA ASN A 594 22.54 -22.47 18.20
C ASN A 594 21.61 -22.17 17.02
N GLY A 595 22.19 -22.04 15.82
CA GLY A 595 21.46 -21.57 14.65
C GLY A 595 20.44 -22.61 14.19
N MET A 596 19.25 -22.14 13.83
CA MET A 596 18.19 -22.94 13.25
C MET A 596 17.66 -22.25 11.98
N VAL A 597 16.97 -23.02 11.14
CA VAL A 597 16.03 -22.41 10.19
C VAL A 597 14.63 -22.54 10.75
N ARG A 598 13.94 -21.40 10.77
CA ARG A 598 12.56 -21.28 11.22
C ARG A 598 11.68 -20.91 10.03
N LYS A 599 10.42 -21.32 10.09
CA LYS A 599 9.39 -20.97 9.14
C LYS A 599 8.32 -20.12 9.82
N MET A 600 8.08 -18.93 9.27
CA MET A 600 6.97 -18.07 9.61
C MET A 600 5.85 -18.26 8.59
N THR A 601 4.66 -18.52 9.11
CA THR A 601 3.41 -18.64 8.34
C THR A 601 2.44 -17.56 8.79
N VAL A 602 1.54 -17.16 7.91
CA VAL A 602 0.56 -16.11 8.17
C VAL A 602 -0.85 -16.66 7.90
N SER A 603 -1.75 -16.48 8.86
CA SER A 603 -3.17 -16.81 8.71
C SER A 603 -4.04 -15.64 9.19
N THR A 604 -5.34 -15.69 8.92
CA THR A 604 -6.29 -14.68 9.40
C THR A 604 -7.30 -15.27 10.37
N VAL A 605 -7.69 -14.51 11.38
CA VAL A 605 -8.78 -14.86 12.31
C VAL A 605 -9.87 -13.80 12.18
N THR A 606 -11.12 -14.23 11.97
CA THR A 606 -12.28 -13.35 11.81
C THR A 606 -13.28 -13.56 12.93
N GLU A 607 -13.70 -12.47 13.55
CA GLU A 607 -14.65 -12.45 14.66
C GLU A 607 -15.79 -11.48 14.42
N GLN A 608 -16.96 -11.79 14.96
CA GLN A 608 -18.12 -10.91 14.90
C GLN A 608 -18.06 -9.87 16.02
N CYS A 609 -18.26 -8.61 15.67
CA CYS A 609 -18.28 -7.51 16.62
C CYS A 609 -19.62 -7.42 17.37
N GLY A 610 -19.58 -6.91 18.61
CA GLY A 610 -20.79 -6.60 19.37
C GLY A 610 -21.55 -7.82 19.92
N LEU A 611 -20.95 -9.01 19.93
CA LEU A 611 -21.44 -10.14 20.71
C LEU A 611 -20.94 -9.97 22.15
N SER A 612 -21.85 -9.87 23.11
CA SER A 612 -21.52 -9.76 24.53
C SER A 612 -20.91 -11.09 25.04
N GLY A 613 -19.59 -11.13 25.16
CA GLY A 613 -18.84 -12.19 25.83
C GLY A 613 -17.34 -11.87 25.73
N ASP A 614 -16.69 -11.67 26.88
CA ASP A 614 -15.28 -11.34 27.09
C ASP A 614 -14.36 -11.51 25.86
N HIS A 615 -13.97 -10.37 25.28
CA HIS A 615 -12.83 -10.29 24.37
C HIS A 615 -11.57 -10.51 25.22
N GLN A 616 -11.16 -11.77 25.36
CA GLN A 616 -9.86 -12.12 25.90
C GLN A 616 -8.82 -11.63 24.89
N ASP A 617 -7.82 -10.89 25.37
CA ASP A 617 -6.53 -10.79 24.70
C ASP A 617 -6.16 -12.19 24.17
N TYR A 618 -5.88 -12.34 22.87
CA TYR A 618 -5.31 -13.58 22.31
C TYR A 618 -3.85 -13.80 22.76
N GLY A 619 -3.59 -13.63 24.05
CA GLY A 619 -2.47 -14.18 24.81
C GLY A 619 -2.85 -15.43 25.61
N GLY A 620 -4.01 -16.06 25.34
CA GLY A 620 -4.48 -17.27 26.03
C GLY A 620 -4.33 -18.52 25.18
N THR A 621 -3.74 -19.56 25.77
CA THR A 621 -3.58 -20.91 25.24
C THR A 621 -4.89 -21.53 24.75
N ASP A 622 -4.94 -22.04 23.52
CA ASP A 622 -5.84 -23.14 23.21
C ASP A 622 -5.12 -24.24 22.43
N SER A 623 -5.12 -25.41 23.06
CA SER A 623 -4.71 -26.67 22.49
C SER A 623 -5.55 -26.99 21.25
N MET A 624 -4.86 -27.31 20.16
CA MET A 624 -5.37 -28.02 19.00
C MET A 624 -6.32 -29.13 19.44
N THR A 625 -7.63 -28.93 19.26
CA THR A 625 -8.60 -30.02 19.28
C THR A 625 -8.97 -30.30 17.84
N THR A 626 -8.46 -31.41 17.34
CA THR A 626 -8.82 -32.02 16.06
C THR A 626 -10.34 -32.20 16.00
N ILE A 627 -11.01 -31.70 14.96
CA ILE A 627 -12.35 -32.14 14.59
C ILE A 627 -12.37 -32.40 13.08
N PHE A 628 -12.80 -33.61 12.74
CA PHE A 628 -13.13 -34.08 11.40
C PHE A 628 -14.30 -33.31 10.77
#